data_AF-A0AA95NHX0-F1
#
_entry.id   AF-A0AA95NHX0-F1
#
_cell.length_a   1.000
_cell.length_b   1.000
_cell.length_c   1.000
_cell.angle_alpha   90.00
_cell.angle_beta   90.00
_cell.angle_gamma   90.00
#
_symmetry.space_group_name_H-M   'P 1'
#
loop_
_entity.id
_entity.type
_entity.pdbx_description
1 polymer ?
#
loop_
_entity_poly.entity_id
_entity_poly.type
_entity_poly.pdbx_seq_one_letter_code
_entity_poly.pdbx_strand_id
1 'polypeptide(L)' 'MQTKKSIEVGRFLVSPFTKPTHDGGFAASVSIRSGQGMASHDRVMRFTPRFATQRAAIAYATREGVAWVSKLH' A
#
# COMPACT_ATOMS: atom_id res chain seq x y z
N MET A 1 3.72 -12.12 -11.56
CA MET A 1 4.27 -12.21 -10.19
C MET A 1 4.16 -10.85 -9.51
N GLN A 2 3.41 -10.75 -8.42
CA GLN A 2 3.28 -9.51 -7.64
C GLN A 2 4.45 -9.45 -6.66
N THR A 3 5.50 -8.69 -6.97
CA THR A 3 6.63 -8.47 -6.06
C THR A 3 6.14 -7.68 -4.85
N LYS A 4 5.64 -8.40 -3.83
CA LYS A 4 5.24 -7.85 -2.54
C LYS A 4 6.50 -7.50 -1.74
N LYS A 5 7.10 -6.35 -2.03
CA LYS A 5 8.11 -5.76 -1.14
C LYS A 5 7.38 -4.94 -0.07
N SER A 6 7.19 -5.53 1.10
CA SER A 6 6.68 -4.83 2.28
C SER A 6 7.79 -3.99 2.93
N ILE A 7 7.40 -2.88 3.53
CA ILE A 7 8.29 -1.89 4.15
C ILE A 7 7.88 -1.76 5.61
N GLU A 8 8.84 -1.93 6.52
CA GLU A 8 8.62 -1.75 7.95
C GLU A 8 8.87 -0.29 8.34
N VAL A 9 7.93 0.30 9.06
CA VAL A 9 8.01 1.66 9.60
C VAL A 9 7.58 1.63 11.07
N GLY A 10 8.55 1.48 11.97
CA GLY A 10 8.30 1.24 13.39
C GLY A 10 7.38 0.04 13.61
N ARG A 11 6.22 0.25 14.24
CA ARG A 11 5.23 -0.83 14.50
C ARG A 11 4.36 -1.21 13.28
N PHE A 12 4.56 -0.57 12.13
CA PHE A 12 3.72 -0.74 10.95
C PHE A 12 4.43 -1.53 9.86
N LEU A 13 3.73 -2.48 9.25
CA LEU A 13 4.16 -3.17 8.02
C LEU A 13 3.33 -2.65 6.85
N VAL A 14 3.97 -1.91 5.94
CA VAL A 14 3.36 -1.28 4.77
C VAL A 14 3.57 -2.15 3.54
N SER A 15 2.50 -2.69 2.97
CA SER A 15 2.52 -3.61 1.84
C SER A 15 1.80 -3.01 0.62
N PRO A 16 2.52 -2.33 -0.29
CA PRO A 16 1.94 -1.74 -1.48
C PRO A 16 1.58 -2.83 -2.51
N PHE A 17 0.44 -2.65 -3.18
CA PHE A 17 0.01 -3.53 -4.26
C PHE A 17 -0.86 -2.77 -5.27
N THR A 18 -1.08 -3.40 -6.42
CA THR A 18 -1.90 -2.83 -7.50
C THR A 18 -3.05 -3.75 -7.84
N LYS A 19 -4.15 -3.17 -8.28
CA LYS A 19 -5.24 -3.89 -8.93
C LYS A 19 -5.38 -3.41 -10.37
N PRO A 20 -5.39 -4.32 -11.37
CA PRO A 20 -5.82 -3.98 -12.72
C PRO A 20 -7.24 -3.40 -12.68
N THR A 21 -7.51 -2.47 -13.59
CA THR A 21 -8.80 -1.81 -13.74
C THR A 21 -9.40 -2.14 -15.09
N HIS A 22 -10.71 -2.02 -15.23
CA HIS A 22 -11.41 -2.38 -16.47
C HIS A 22 -10.93 -1.54 -17.67
N ASP A 23 -10.47 -0.32 -17.42
CA ASP A 23 -10.00 0.62 -18.46
C ASP A 23 -8.53 0.40 -18.87
N GLY A 24 -7.94 -0.76 -18.51
CA GLY A 24 -6.55 -1.10 -18.83
C GLY A 24 -5.48 -0.44 -17.95
N GLY A 25 -5.88 0.42 -17.00
CA GLY A 25 -4.99 1.03 -16.01
C GLY A 25 -4.78 0.20 -14.75
N PHE A 26 -3.98 0.72 -13.82
CA PHE A 26 -3.70 0.14 -12.51
C PHE A 26 -4.16 1.08 -11.40
N ALA A 27 -4.94 0.56 -10.45
CA ALA A 27 -5.29 1.23 -9.21
C ALA A 27 -4.22 0.92 -8.15
N ALA A 28 -3.77 1.97 -7.47
CA ALA A 28 -2.83 1.86 -6.36
C ALA A 28 -3.58 1.52 -5.05
N SER A 29 -3.01 0.63 -4.24
CA SER A 29 -3.53 0.30 -2.92
C SER A 29 -2.40 -0.10 -1.99
N VAL A 30 -2.62 0.03 -0.69
CA VAL A 30 -1.64 -0.39 0.33
C VAL A 30 -2.37 -1.10 1.47
N SER A 31 -1.83 -2.23 1.92
CA SER A 31 -2.23 -2.87 3.17
C SER A 31 -1.23 -2.46 4.25
N ILE A 32 -1.73 -1.99 5.38
CA ILE A 32 -0.93 -1.54 6.51
C ILE A 32 -1.33 -2.38 7.70
N ARG A 33 -0.42 -3.22 8.15
CA ARG A 33 -0.60 -4.00 9.36
C ARG A 33 0.06 -3.30 10.53
N SER A 34 -0.60 -3.33 11.68
CA SER A 34 -0.06 -2.79 12.93
C SER A 34 -0.42 -3.69 14.11
N GLY A 35 0.41 -3.70 15.15
CA GLY A 35 0.18 -4.46 16.38
C GLY A 35 0.98 -5.77 16.47
N GLN A 36 1.01 -6.35 17.66
CA GLN A 36 1.61 -7.65 17.98
C GLN A 36 0.58 -8.50 18.75
N GLY A 37 0.48 -9.79 18.43
CA GLY A 37 -0.48 -10.70 19.07
C GLY A 37 -1.94 -10.47 18.62
N MET A 38 -2.88 -10.60 19.56
CA MET A 38 -4.34 -10.54 19.30
C MET A 38 -4.86 -9.17 18.88
N ALA A 39 -4.09 -8.09 19.04
CA ALA A 39 -4.45 -6.73 18.63
C ALA A 39 -3.82 -6.32 17.28
N SER A 40 -3.75 -7.26 16.34
CA SER A 40 -3.24 -7.00 14.98
C SER A 40 -4.33 -6.37 14.11
N HIS A 41 -4.14 -5.15 13.63
CA HIS A 41 -5.06 -4.46 12.72
C HIS A 41 -4.46 -4.39 11.32
N ASP A 42 -5.22 -4.82 10.31
CA ASP A 42 -4.89 -4.65 8.89
C ASP A 42 -5.81 -3.57 8.29
N ARG A 43 -5.21 -2.48 7.80
CA ARG A 43 -5.92 -1.39 7.13
C ARG A 43 -5.56 -1.41 5.65
N VAL A 44 -6.56 -1.49 4.78
CA VAL A 44 -6.35 -1.40 3.33
C VAL A 44 -6.80 -0.03 2.83
N MET A 45 -5.86 0.75 2.31
CA MET A 45 -6.15 2.02 1.65
C MET A 45 -6.17 1.83 0.14
N ARG A 46 -7.19 2.38 -0.49
CA ARG A 46 -7.37 2.38 -1.94
C ARG A 46 -7.30 3.82 -2.41
N PHE A 47 -6.42 4.08 -3.37
CA PHE A 47 -6.22 5.42 -3.89
C PHE A 47 -7.06 5.65 -5.14
N THR A 48 -7.57 6.87 -5.29
CA THR A 48 -8.37 7.28 -6.46
C THR A 48 -7.57 7.33 -7.76
N PRO A 49 -6.32 7.88 -7.79
CA PRO A 49 -5.53 7.98 -9.02
C PRO A 49 -5.32 6.63 -9.71
N ARG A 50 -5.38 6.67 -11.05
CA ARG A 50 -5.16 5.53 -11.94
C ARG A 50 -3.86 5.74 -12.69
N PHE A 51 -3.12 4.65 -12.89
CA PHE A 51 -1.81 4.70 -13.51
C PHE A 51 -1.76 3.82 -14.75
N ALA A 52 -1.09 4.28 -15.80
CA ALA A 52 -0.88 3.48 -17.01
C ALA A 52 0.04 2.26 -16.78
N THR A 53 0.88 2.29 -15.73
CA THR A 53 1.81 1.20 -15.42
C THR A 53 1.70 0.74 -13.98
N GLN A 54 1.91 -0.57 -13.77
CA GLN A 54 1.97 -1.17 -12.44
C GLN A 54 3.06 -0.53 -11.57
N ARG A 55 4.23 -0.24 -12.16
CA ARG A 55 5.37 0.36 -11.45
C ARG A 55 5.02 1.75 -10.87
N ALA A 56 4.33 2.58 -11.65
CA ALA A 56 3.89 3.90 -11.18
C ALA A 56 2.88 3.77 -10.04
N ALA A 57 1.91 2.84 -10.14
CA ALA A 57 0.94 2.59 -9.08
C ALA A 57 1.59 2.05 -7.79
N ILE A 58 2.59 1.16 -7.90
CA ILE A 58 3.35 0.68 -6.73
C ILE A 58 4.15 1.81 -6.09
N ALA A 59 4.87 2.61 -6.88
CA ALA A 59 5.65 3.74 -6.36
C ALA A 59 4.76 4.75 -5.63
N TYR A 60 3.59 5.04 -6.19
CA TYR A 60 2.59 5.89 -5.55
C TYR A 60 2.06 5.28 -4.24
N ALA A 61 1.59 4.03 -4.27
CA ALA A 61 1.09 3.34 -3.08
C ALA A 61 2.14 3.28 -1.95
N THR A 62 3.40 3.10 -2.32
CA THR A 62 4.53 3.09 -1.39
C THR A 62 4.70 4.44 -0.72
N ARG A 63 4.82 5.52 -1.50
CA ARG A 63 5.02 6.87 -0.98
C ARG A 63 3.89 7.29 -0.06
N GLU A 64 2.64 7.12 -0.51
CA GLU A 64 1.46 7.51 0.27
C GLU A 64 1.30 6.64 1.54
N GLY A 65 1.54 5.33 1.42
CA GLY A 65 1.46 4.41 2.56
C GLY A 65 2.48 4.74 3.65
N VAL A 66 3.74 4.99 3.27
CA VAL A 66 4.79 5.43 4.20
C VAL A 66 4.45 6.78 4.80
N ALA A 67 4.08 7.77 3.98
CA ALA A 67 3.73 9.11 4.47
C ALA A 67 2.54 9.09 5.45
N TRP A 68 1.58 8.19 5.27
CA TRP A 68 0.45 8.05 6.18
C TRP A 68 0.87 7.47 7.54
N VAL A 69 1.65 6.38 7.56
CA VAL A 69 2.11 5.79 8.84
C VAL A 69 3.08 6.72 9.58
N SER A 70 3.89 7.50 8.85
CA SER A 70 4.78 8.50 9.44
C SER A 70 4.02 9.63 10.14
N LYS A 71 2.75 9.89 9.79
CA LYS A 71 1.88 10.86 10.49
C LYS A 71 1.18 10.29 11.73
N LEU A 72 1.28 8.98 11.95
CA LEU A 72 0.69 8.29 13.10
C LEU A 72 1.70 8.01 14.22
N HIS A 73 2.97 8.30 13.97
CA HIS A 73 4.00 8.41 15.01
C HIS A 73 3.94 9.79 15.66
#